data_AF-A0A9W8DES3-F1
#
_entry.id   AF-A0A9W8DES3-F1
#
_cell.length_a   1.000
_cell.length_b   1.000
_cell.length_c   1.000
_cell.angle_alpha   90.00
_cell.angle_beta   90.00
_cell.angle_gamma   90.00
#
_symmetry.space_group_name_H-M   'P 1'
#
loop_
_entity.id
_entity.type
_entity.pdbx_description
1 polymer ?
#
loop_
_entity_poly.entity_id
_entity_poly.type
_entity_poly.pdbx_seq_one_letter_code
_entity_poly.pdbx_strand_id
1 'polypeptide(L)'
;MSVGNLEGSPHNRTALDDWESLLYILCWLGTYGWNTATSRTDIGDLHIKKWEEGSMENIAYEKRQHLDSARHFAIIPDEFNRDIPGIGPLQRLVKVLRKILIDEHKDDDLKGALLKDPEDDVDLNDDVFLKPSPEPK
;
A
#
# COMPACT_ATOMS: atom_id res chain seq x y z
N MET A 1 -0.90 10.79 -3.00
CA MET A 1 -0.33 10.31 -4.27
C MET A 1 -0.59 8.82 -4.37
N SER A 2 -1.16 8.39 -5.49
CA SER A 2 -1.38 6.98 -5.85
C SER A 2 -0.06 6.26 -6.12
N VAL A 3 -0.11 4.93 -6.16
CA VAL A 3 1.04 4.08 -6.49
C VAL A 3 1.55 4.39 -7.89
N GLY A 4 0.66 4.44 -8.88
CA GLY A 4 1.03 4.71 -10.28
C GLY A 4 1.73 6.06 -10.48
N ASN A 5 1.31 7.10 -9.76
CA ASN A 5 1.98 8.41 -9.83
C ASN A 5 3.37 8.39 -9.20
N LEU A 6 3.57 7.63 -8.12
CA LEU A 6 4.86 7.53 -7.45
C LEU A 6 5.89 6.74 -8.28
N GLU A 7 5.41 5.78 -9.06
CA GLU A 7 6.24 4.92 -9.90
C GLU A 7 6.47 5.50 -11.30
N GLY A 8 5.84 6.64 -11.62
CA GLY A 8 5.91 7.22 -12.95
C GLY A 8 5.27 6.32 -14.02
N SER A 9 4.19 5.61 -13.67
CA SER A 9 3.48 4.72 -14.59
C SER A 9 3.14 5.47 -15.89
N PRO A 10 3.39 4.88 -17.07
CA PRO A 10 3.06 5.49 -18.35
C PRO A 10 1.55 5.53 -18.63
N HIS A 11 0.74 4.90 -17.77
CA HIS A 11 -0.70 4.84 -17.89
C HIS A 11 -1.34 6.17 -17.46
N ASN A 12 -2.47 6.50 -18.09
CA ASN A 12 -3.24 7.67 -17.68
C ASN A 12 -3.78 7.48 -16.27
N ARG A 13 -3.81 8.56 -15.49
CA ARG A 13 -4.50 8.59 -14.20
C ARG A 13 -5.95 8.14 -14.35
N THR A 14 -6.36 7.24 -13.48
CA THR A 14 -7.68 6.62 -13.45
C THR A 14 -8.43 7.01 -12.17
N ALA A 15 -9.71 6.65 -12.08
CA ALA A 15 -10.47 6.79 -10.85
C ALA A 15 -9.86 5.98 -9.68
N LEU A 16 -9.15 4.88 -9.97
CA LEU A 16 -8.49 4.07 -8.95
C LEU A 16 -7.37 4.86 -8.25
N ASP A 17 -6.61 5.67 -8.97
CA ASP A 17 -5.59 6.54 -8.37
C ASP A 17 -6.20 7.51 -7.32
N ASP A 18 -7.42 7.97 -7.59
CA ASP A 18 -8.19 8.81 -6.67
C ASP A 18 -8.70 8.01 -5.48
N TRP A 19 -9.15 6.78 -5.70
CA TRP A 19 -9.61 5.87 -4.63
C TRP A 19 -8.48 5.44 -3.70
N GLU A 20 -7.29 5.14 -4.22
CA GLU A 20 -6.08 4.89 -3.42
C GLU A 20 -5.74 6.10 -2.55
N SER A 21 -5.80 7.30 -3.14
CA SER A 21 -5.53 8.54 -2.40
C SER A 21 -6.58 8.81 -1.33
N LEU A 22 -7.85 8.48 -1.57
CA LEU A 22 -8.90 8.55 -0.57
C LEU A 22 -8.67 7.57 0.58
N LEU A 23 -8.36 6.30 0.27
CA LEU A 23 -8.05 5.28 1.27
C LEU A 23 -6.84 5.69 2.11
N TYR A 24 -5.80 6.25 1.48
CA TYR A 24 -4.65 6.82 2.17
C TYR A 24 -5.10 7.84 3.23
N ILE A 25 -5.90 8.83 2.84
CA ILE A 25 -6.36 9.88 3.76
C ILE A 25 -7.17 9.26 4.90
N LEU A 26 -8.12 8.38 4.62
CA LEU A 26 -8.95 7.77 5.66
C LEU A 26 -8.12 6.92 6.64
N CYS A 27 -7.15 6.16 6.13
CA CYS A 27 -6.22 5.40 6.96
C CYS A 27 -5.34 6.33 7.81
N TRP A 28 -4.83 7.42 7.23
CA TRP A 28 -4.03 8.41 7.94
C TRP A 28 -4.81 9.02 9.09
N LEU A 29 -6.04 9.46 8.82
CA LEU A 29 -6.93 10.02 9.82
C LEU A 29 -7.29 9.02 10.91
N GLY A 30 -7.57 7.78 10.53
CA GLY A 30 -7.90 6.70 11.47
C GLY A 30 -6.73 6.36 12.39
N THR A 31 -5.49 6.40 11.89
CA THR A 31 -4.30 6.02 12.65
C THR A 31 -3.72 7.16 13.49
N TYR A 32 -3.61 8.36 12.92
CA TYR A 32 -2.96 9.50 13.57
C TYR A 32 -3.93 10.42 14.32
N GLY A 33 -5.22 10.42 13.98
CA GLY A 33 -6.19 11.40 14.48
C GLY A 33 -6.10 12.76 13.78
N TRP A 34 -7.13 13.60 13.96
CA TRP A 34 -7.25 14.92 13.31
C TRP A 34 -6.90 16.09 14.23
N ASN A 35 -7.05 15.91 15.54
CA ASN A 35 -6.81 16.95 16.53
C ASN A 35 -5.99 16.41 17.71
N THR A 36 -5.38 17.31 18.47
CA THR A 36 -4.49 16.97 19.59
C THR A 36 -5.15 16.08 20.64
N ALA A 37 -6.46 16.15 20.83
CA ALA A 37 -7.20 15.32 21.79
C ALA A 37 -7.32 13.85 21.35
N THR A 38 -7.12 13.57 20.06
CA THR A 38 -7.22 12.24 19.45
C THR A 38 -5.93 11.81 18.76
N SER A 39 -4.87 12.62 18.88
CA SER A 39 -3.59 12.34 18.25
C SER A 39 -2.85 11.24 19.00
N ARG A 40 -2.33 10.24 18.27
CA ARG A 40 -1.38 9.27 18.84
C ARG A 40 -0.01 9.90 19.00
N THR A 41 0.65 9.59 20.10
CA THR A 41 2.05 9.99 20.35
C THR A 41 3.05 8.89 20.00
N ASP A 42 2.60 7.64 19.87
CA ASP A 42 3.38 6.42 19.62
C ASP A 42 3.29 5.99 18.15
N ILE A 43 3.68 6.89 17.25
CA ILE A 43 3.50 6.69 15.80
C ILE A 43 4.72 6.08 15.10
N GLY A 44 5.83 5.88 15.81
CA GLY A 44 7.13 5.53 15.24
C GLY A 44 7.17 4.22 14.44
N ASP A 45 6.37 3.24 14.87
CA ASP A 45 6.41 1.86 14.35
C ASP A 45 5.16 1.48 13.52
N LEU A 46 4.29 2.45 13.19
CA LEU A 46 3.05 2.17 12.47
C LEU A 46 3.30 1.97 10.98
N HIS A 47 2.68 0.94 10.40
CA HIS A 47 2.93 0.55 9.01
C HIS A 47 2.58 1.66 8.02
N ILE A 48 1.56 2.44 8.35
CA ILE A 48 1.13 3.57 7.51
C ILE A 48 2.18 4.69 7.42
N LYS A 49 3.10 4.79 8.38
CA LYS A 49 4.16 5.81 8.39
C LYS A 49 5.10 5.66 7.18
N LYS A 50 5.29 4.42 6.73
CA LYS A 50 6.07 4.10 5.53
C LYS A 50 5.45 4.64 4.24
N TRP A 51 4.22 5.13 4.29
CA TRP A 51 3.57 5.81 3.16
C TRP A 51 3.94 7.29 3.05
N GLU A 52 4.71 7.82 4.01
CA GLU A 52 5.20 9.21 4.04
C GLU A 52 6.74 9.28 4.16
N GLU A 53 7.38 8.30 4.80
CA GLU A 53 8.81 8.32 5.07
C GLU A 53 9.64 7.57 4.02
N GLY A 54 10.77 8.17 3.62
CA GLY A 54 11.76 7.54 2.72
C GLY A 54 11.81 8.17 1.33
N SER A 55 12.41 7.44 0.37
CA SER A 55 12.40 7.83 -1.05
C SER A 55 11.02 7.60 -1.66
N MET A 56 10.73 8.26 -2.79
CA MET A 56 9.48 8.03 -3.53
C MET A 56 9.31 6.55 -3.91
N GLU A 57 10.40 5.87 -4.25
CA GLU A 57 10.45 4.43 -4.55
C GLU A 57 10.02 3.59 -3.34
N ASN A 58 10.53 3.89 -2.15
CA ASN A 58 10.15 3.17 -0.93
C ASN A 58 8.67 3.40 -0.58
N ILE A 59 8.20 4.63 -0.73
CA ILE A 59 6.79 4.98 -0.48
C ILE A 59 5.88 4.22 -1.47
N ALA A 60 6.26 4.16 -2.75
CA ALA A 60 5.54 3.40 -3.76
C ALA A 60 5.49 1.92 -3.41
N TYR A 61 6.64 1.33 -3.11
CA TYR A 61 6.78 -0.07 -2.75
C TYR A 61 5.89 -0.46 -1.56
N GLU A 62 5.96 0.29 -0.47
CA GLU A 62 5.18 0.00 0.74
C GLU A 62 3.68 0.21 0.53
N LYS A 63 3.28 1.18 -0.29
CA LYS A 63 1.86 1.32 -0.70
C LYS A 63 1.39 0.14 -1.52
N ARG A 64 2.20 -0.29 -2.50
CA ARG A 64 1.90 -1.44 -3.35
C ARG A 64 1.77 -2.71 -2.52
N GLN A 65 2.73 -3.01 -1.65
CA GLN A 65 2.70 -4.18 -0.77
C GLN A 65 1.47 -4.20 0.15
N HIS A 66 1.06 -3.04 0.69
CA HIS A 66 -0.13 -2.98 1.53
C HIS A 66 -1.43 -3.05 0.71
N LEU A 67 -1.47 -2.60 -0.54
CA LEU A 67 -2.68 -2.58 -1.37
C LEU A 67 -2.88 -3.83 -2.23
N ASP A 68 -1.85 -4.67 -2.38
CA ASP A 68 -1.86 -5.89 -3.21
C ASP A 68 -2.97 -6.89 -2.85
N SER A 69 -3.37 -6.92 -1.57
CA SER A 69 -4.28 -7.92 -1.03
C SER A 69 -5.06 -7.38 0.16
N ALA A 70 -6.27 -7.91 0.37
CA ALA A 70 -7.12 -7.51 1.48
C ALA A 70 -6.45 -7.82 2.83
N ARG A 71 -5.63 -8.88 2.84
CA ARG A 71 -4.90 -9.34 4.02
C ARG A 71 -3.82 -8.34 4.42
N HIS A 72 -2.97 -7.92 3.48
CA HIS A 72 -1.93 -6.93 3.79
C HIS A 72 -2.54 -5.57 4.12
N PHE A 73 -3.59 -5.17 3.39
CA PHE A 73 -4.28 -3.91 3.67
C PHE A 73 -4.86 -3.86 5.08
N ALA A 74 -5.40 -4.98 5.59
CA ALA A 74 -6.06 -5.04 6.90
C ALA A 74 -5.14 -4.68 8.08
N ILE A 75 -3.82 -4.80 7.92
CA ILE A 75 -2.83 -4.39 8.93
C ILE A 75 -3.01 -2.89 9.26
N ILE A 76 -3.31 -2.06 8.25
CA ILE A 76 -3.43 -0.61 8.44
C ILE A 76 -4.68 -0.22 9.25
N PRO A 77 -5.92 -0.64 8.90
CA PRO A 77 -7.08 -0.40 9.74
C PRO A 77 -6.97 -0.97 11.16
N ASP A 78 -6.22 -2.06 11.36
CA ASP A 78 -6.08 -2.67 12.68
C ASP A 78 -5.21 -1.81 13.62
N GLU A 79 -4.40 -0.88 13.08
CA GLU A 79 -3.59 0.11 13.81
C GLU A 79 -4.34 1.41 14.15
N PHE A 80 -5.59 1.56 13.71
CA PHE A 80 -6.35 2.78 13.95
C PHE A 80 -6.43 3.14 15.44
N ASN A 81 -6.33 4.44 15.74
CA ASN A 81 -6.36 4.93 17.10
C ASN A 81 -7.73 4.68 17.76
N ARG A 82 -7.73 3.79 18.75
CA ARG A 82 -8.94 3.37 19.49
C ARG A 82 -9.57 4.49 20.30
N ASP A 83 -8.82 5.55 20.57
CA ASP A 83 -9.31 6.71 21.34
C ASP A 83 -10.17 7.66 20.48
N ILE A 84 -10.19 7.49 19.15
CA ILE A 84 -11.07 8.27 18.27
C ILE A 84 -12.53 7.77 18.43
N PRO A 85 -13.48 8.65 18.82
CA PRO A 85 -14.89 8.28 18.84
C PRO A 85 -15.39 7.87 17.45
N GLY A 86 -16.03 6.70 17.35
CA GLY A 86 -16.52 6.21 16.06
C GLY A 86 -15.47 5.57 15.16
N ILE A 87 -14.29 5.24 15.71
CA ILE A 87 -13.22 4.59 14.92
C ILE A 87 -13.61 3.22 14.36
N GLY A 88 -14.38 2.42 15.10
CA GLY A 88 -14.85 1.11 14.64
C GLY A 88 -15.66 1.18 13.35
N PRO A 89 -16.68 2.08 13.25
CA PRO A 89 -17.32 2.41 11.98
C PRO A 89 -16.35 2.82 10.87
N LEU A 90 -15.34 3.66 11.14
CA LEU A 90 -14.36 4.08 10.14
C LEU A 90 -13.49 2.91 9.65
N GLN A 91 -13.00 2.05 10.55
CA GLN A 91 -12.29 0.82 10.20
C GLN A 91 -13.10 -0.05 9.25
N ARG A 92 -14.39 -0.25 9.55
CA ARG A 92 -15.31 -1.02 8.68
C ARG A 92 -15.50 -0.34 7.33
N LEU A 93 -15.72 0.97 7.32
CA LEU A 93 -15.90 1.74 6.10
C LEU A 93 -14.69 1.58 5.17
N VAL A 94 -13.48 1.74 5.69
CA VAL A 94 -12.24 1.62 4.91
C VAL A 94 -12.07 0.21 4.33
N LYS A 95 -12.34 -0.84 5.12
CA LYS A 95 -12.31 -2.24 4.63
C LYS A 95 -13.35 -2.48 3.53
N VAL A 96 -14.56 -1.93 3.66
CA VAL A 96 -15.62 -2.03 2.65
C VAL A 96 -15.27 -1.24 1.38
N LEU A 97 -14.73 -0.03 1.52
CA LEU A 97 -14.31 0.79 0.39
C LEU A 97 -13.19 0.11 -0.40
N ARG A 98 -12.14 -0.41 0.26
CA ARG A 98 -11.09 -1.20 -0.42
C ARG A 98 -11.70 -2.35 -1.22
N LYS A 99 -12.58 -3.12 -0.57
CA LYS A 99 -13.25 -4.25 -1.20
C LYS A 99 -14.02 -3.85 -2.47
N ILE A 100 -14.85 -2.83 -2.40
CA ILE A 100 -15.72 -2.43 -3.51
C ILE A 100 -14.92 -1.73 -4.62
N LEU A 101 -13.98 -0.86 -4.24
CA LEU A 101 -13.29 0.02 -5.18
C LEU A 101 -12.06 -0.62 -5.81
N ILE A 102 -11.45 -1.63 -5.17
CA ILE A 102 -10.24 -2.30 -5.63
C ILE A 102 -10.55 -3.76 -6.00
N ASP A 103 -11.04 -4.56 -5.05
CA ASP A 103 -11.11 -6.03 -5.19
C ASP A 103 -12.18 -6.47 -6.18
N GLU A 104 -13.35 -5.85 -6.04
CA GLU A 104 -14.53 -6.13 -6.85
C GLU A 104 -14.64 -5.15 -8.02
N HIS A 105 -13.59 -4.36 -8.30
CA HIS A 105 -13.59 -3.43 -9.42
C HIS A 105 -13.73 -4.22 -10.74
N LYS A 106 -14.79 -3.92 -11.49
CA LYS A 106 -15.21 -4.69 -12.66
C LYS A 106 -14.51 -4.28 -13.95
N ASP A 107 -13.80 -3.16 -13.92
CA ASP A 107 -13.13 -2.60 -15.09
C ASP A 107 -11.64 -2.87 -14.97
N ASP A 108 -11.18 -3.89 -15.70
CA ASP A 108 -9.78 -4.31 -15.69
C ASP A 108 -8.85 -3.21 -16.24
N ASP A 109 -9.35 -2.34 -17.12
CA ASP A 109 -8.59 -1.21 -17.69
C ASP A 109 -8.42 -0.06 -16.68
N LEU A 110 -9.22 -0.06 -15.61
CA LEU A 110 -9.14 0.91 -14.52
C LEU A 110 -8.45 0.37 -13.26
N LYS A 111 -7.90 -0.85 -13.30
CA LYS A 111 -7.16 -1.45 -12.17
C LYS A 111 -5.77 -0.84 -11.93
N GLY A 112 -5.36 0.14 -12.74
CA GLY A 112 -4.16 0.95 -12.53
C GLY A 112 -2.88 0.13 -12.30
N ALA A 113 -1.93 0.71 -11.55
CA ALA A 113 -0.64 0.06 -11.22
C ALA A 113 -0.74 -1.03 -10.13
N LEU A 114 -1.94 -1.39 -9.67
CA LEU A 114 -2.14 -2.45 -8.67
C LEU A 114 -2.09 -3.86 -9.25
N LEU A 115 -2.28 -4.00 -10.57
CA LEU A 115 -1.95 -5.24 -11.25
C LEU A 115 -0.43 -5.33 -11.29
N LYS A 116 0.13 -6.35 -10.63
CA LYS A 116 1.48 -6.82 -10.97
C LYS A 116 1.51 -7.04 -12.49
N ASP A 117 2.47 -6.45 -13.18
CA ASP A 117 2.77 -6.90 -14.52
C ASP A 117 3.06 -8.41 -14.43
N PRO A 118 2.52 -9.26 -15.31
CA PRO A 118 2.82 -10.68 -15.31
C PRO A 118 4.32 -10.98 -15.53
N GLU A 119 5.13 -9.97 -15.89
CA GLU A 119 6.59 -10.04 -15.96
C GLU A 119 7.30 -9.88 -14.60
N ASP A 120 6.60 -9.48 -13.52
CA ASP A 120 7.14 -9.43 -12.15
C ASP A 120 7.24 -10.84 -11.51
N ASP A 121 6.78 -11.90 -12.18
CA ASP A 121 6.97 -13.31 -11.83
C ASP A 121 8.27 -13.89 -12.43
N VAL A 122 9.37 -13.13 -12.42
CA VAL A 122 10.70 -13.73 -12.58
C VAL A 122 11.04 -14.44 -11.28
N ASP A 123 10.77 -15.75 -11.26
CA ASP A 123 11.19 -16.68 -10.24
C ASP A 123 12.70 -16.50 -9.99
N LEU A 124 13.08 -15.92 -8.85
CA LEU A 124 14.48 -15.79 -8.41
C LEU A 124 15.08 -17.16 -8.00
N ASN A 125 14.43 -18.28 -8.33
CA ASN A 125 14.94 -19.64 -8.09
C ASN A 125 15.61 -20.27 -9.32
N ASP A 126 16.22 -19.48 -10.21
CA ASP A 126 17.19 -20.06 -11.15
C ASP A 126 18.59 -20.08 -10.51
N ASP A 127 18.92 -21.27 -10.01
CA ASP A 127 20.24 -21.78 -9.67
C ASP A 127 21.38 -21.19 -10.52
N VAL A 128 22.01 -20.13 -10.04
CA VAL A 128 23.37 -19.79 -10.47
C VAL A 128 24.32 -20.72 -9.74
N PHE A 129 24.56 -21.87 -10.37
CA PHE A 129 25.72 -22.73 -10.16
C PHE A 129 26.98 -21.87 -9.96
N LEU A 130 27.44 -21.77 -8.70
CA LEU A 130 28.82 -21.44 -8.37
C LEU A 130 29.70 -22.54 -8.96
N LYS A 131 30.15 -22.36 -10.21
CA LYS A 131 31.31 -23.10 -10.73
C LYS A 131 32.54 -22.59 -9.97
N PRO A 132 33.33 -23.46 -9.33
CA PRO A 132 34.56 -23.02 -8.68
C PRO A 132 35.57 -22.53 -9.72
N SER A 133 36.22 -21.41 -9.40
CA SER A 133 37.28 -20.78 -10.18
C SER A 133 38.47 -21.73 -10.36
N PRO A 134 39.06 -21.87 -11.56
CA PRO A 134 40.30 -22.62 -11.70
C PRO A 134 41.49 -21.85 -11.10
N GLU A 135 42.30 -22.53 -10.31
CA GLU A 135 43.55 -22.01 -9.74
C GLU A 135 44.58 -21.70 -10.84
N PRO A 136 45.39 -20.63 -10.68
CA PRO A 136 46.44 -20.28 -11.64
C PRO A 136 47.62 -21.25 -11.54
N LYS A 137 48.16 -21.65 -12.70
CA LYS A 137 49.45 -22.34 -12.83
C LYS A 137 50.61 -21.36 -12.78
#